data_AF-A0A1Z7ZKU1-F1
#
_entry.id   AF-A0A1Z7ZKU1-F1
#
_cell.length_a   1.000
_cell.length_b   1.000
_cell.length_c   1.000
_cell.angle_alpha   90.00
_cell.angle_beta   90.00
_cell.angle_gamma   90.00
#
_symmetry.space_group_name_H-M   'P 1'
#
loop_
_entity.id
_entity.type
_entity.pdbx_description
1 polymer ?
#
loop_
_entity_poly.entity_id
_entity_poly.type
_entity_poly.pdbx_seq_one_letter_code
_entity_poly.pdbx_strand_id
1 'polypeptide(L)'
;MKKVLKNVSFVLLLLKMCIVFGQETAIQKRIIIDVGHGGKDSGAIGINGIQEKDVVMDIANLILKLNNDLDRQLDIYLTRYSDTLISLSDRTKLAKALKADLFVSLHCNHSDNPDARGIEVYASRKQRKYSKESVFIGYQIEKTICREIGYESRGVKFANFQVLRETIGHCASVLLELGFLSNKDEVDYISDSINIELIAIAIILSIQN
;
A
#
# COMPACT_ATOMS: atom_id res chain seq x y z
N MET A 1 -60.35 -9.70 15.27
CA MET A 1 -59.35 -8.60 15.17
C MET A 1 -58.06 -8.86 15.97
N LYS A 2 -58.08 -9.33 17.23
CA LYS A 2 -56.86 -9.56 18.05
C LYS A 2 -55.85 -10.60 17.50
N LYS A 3 -56.30 -11.65 16.79
CA LYS A 3 -55.39 -12.66 16.17
C LYS A 3 -54.57 -12.10 14.99
N VAL A 4 -55.17 -11.22 14.19
CA VAL A 4 -54.50 -10.61 13.02
C VAL A 4 -53.39 -9.65 13.47
N LEU A 5 -53.63 -8.87 14.53
CA LEU A 5 -52.63 -7.95 15.09
C LEU A 5 -51.39 -8.67 15.64
N LYS A 6 -51.55 -9.84 16.29
CA LYS A 6 -50.43 -10.66 16.78
C LYS A 6 -49.56 -11.20 15.65
N ASN A 7 -50.16 -11.60 14.53
CA ASN A 7 -49.43 -12.14 13.39
C ASN A 7 -48.61 -11.06 12.66
N VAL A 8 -49.14 -9.83 12.55
CA VAL A 8 -48.41 -8.69 11.97
C VAL A 8 -47.23 -8.27 12.85
N SER A 9 -47.41 -8.28 14.17
CA SER A 9 -46.32 -7.97 15.12
C SER A 9 -45.19 -9.01 15.08
N PHE A 10 -45.51 -10.29 14.86
CA PHE A 10 -44.51 -11.36 14.74
C PHE A 10 -43.70 -11.26 13.44
N VAL A 11 -44.33 -10.92 12.32
CA VAL A 11 -43.65 -10.70 11.03
C VAL A 11 -42.71 -9.49 11.08
N LEU A 12 -43.12 -8.39 11.74
CA LEU A 12 -42.25 -7.23 11.96
C LEU A 12 -41.04 -7.55 12.84
N LEU A 13 -41.19 -8.44 13.83
CA LEU A 13 -40.10 -8.91 14.69
C LEU A 13 -39.12 -9.80 13.91
N LEU A 14 -39.64 -10.68 13.05
CA LEU A 14 -38.86 -11.53 12.14
C LEU A 14 -38.09 -10.70 11.10
N LEU A 15 -38.72 -9.68 10.49
CA LEU A 15 -38.03 -8.77 9.58
C LEU A 15 -36.90 -8.00 10.27
N LYS A 16 -37.13 -7.53 11.51
CA LYS A 16 -36.06 -6.89 12.30
C LYS A 16 -34.92 -7.85 12.63
N MET A 17 -35.20 -9.12 12.95
CA MET A 17 -34.16 -10.13 13.16
C MET A 17 -33.35 -10.39 11.87
N CYS A 18 -33.98 -10.44 10.71
CA CYS A 18 -33.26 -10.57 9.43
C CYS A 18 -32.36 -9.36 9.14
N ILE A 19 -32.75 -8.15 9.55
CA ILE A 19 -31.92 -6.93 9.41
C ILE A 19 -30.74 -6.95 10.40
N VAL A 20 -30.91 -7.51 11.60
CA VAL A 20 -29.84 -7.63 12.61
C VAL A 20 -28.80 -8.70 12.22
N PHE A 21 -29.21 -9.79 11.56
CA PHE A 21 -28.28 -10.81 11.04
C PHE A 21 -27.70 -10.46 9.66
N GLY A 22 -28.25 -9.47 8.97
CA GLY A 22 -27.74 -8.92 7.71
C GLY A 22 -26.83 -7.71 7.91
N GLN A 23 -26.09 -7.63 9.02
CA GLN A 23 -24.96 -6.69 9.09
C GLN A 23 -24.06 -7.00 7.89
N GLU A 24 -24.00 -6.07 6.94
CA GLU A 24 -23.00 -6.07 5.89
C GLU A 24 -21.67 -6.39 6.56
N THR A 25 -21.06 -7.53 6.23
CA THR A 25 -19.63 -7.69 6.44
C THR A 25 -19.03 -6.56 5.60
N ALA A 26 -18.64 -5.46 6.24
CA ALA A 26 -18.05 -4.32 5.56
C ALA A 26 -16.98 -4.88 4.63
N ILE A 27 -17.15 -4.70 3.32
CA ILE A 27 -16.28 -5.29 2.31
C ILE A 27 -14.84 -4.98 2.72
N GLN A 28 -14.06 -6.01 2.98
CA GLN A 28 -12.68 -5.87 3.42
C GLN A 28 -11.89 -5.24 2.27
N LYS A 29 -11.28 -4.07 2.54
CA LYS A 29 -10.50 -3.32 1.55
C LYS A 29 -9.37 -4.21 1.04
N ARG A 30 -9.35 -4.49 -0.26
CA ARG A 30 -8.34 -5.33 -0.90
C ARG A 30 -7.18 -4.49 -1.36
N ILE A 31 -5.99 -4.81 -0.87
CA ILE A 31 -4.78 -4.03 -1.11
C ILE A 31 -3.74 -4.92 -1.77
N ILE A 32 -3.15 -4.42 -2.85
CA ILE A 32 -1.97 -5.02 -3.44
C ILE A 32 -0.76 -4.21 -3.02
N ILE A 33 0.17 -4.86 -2.35
CA ILE A 33 1.50 -4.33 -2.10
C ILE A 33 2.40 -4.87 -3.22
N ASP A 34 2.75 -3.99 -4.14
CA ASP A 34 3.70 -4.31 -5.19
C ASP A 34 5.13 -4.16 -4.68
N VAL A 35 5.84 -5.27 -4.60
CA VAL A 35 7.19 -5.33 -4.05
C VAL A 35 8.19 -5.13 -5.18
N GLY A 36 8.72 -3.92 -5.32
CA GLY A 36 9.59 -3.49 -6.42
C GLY A 36 10.71 -4.47 -6.75
N HIS A 37 11.14 -4.51 -8.03
CA HIS A 37 12.29 -5.29 -8.50
C HIS A 37 12.18 -6.81 -8.22
N GLY A 38 13.31 -7.51 -8.05
CA GLY A 38 13.39 -8.93 -7.71
C GLY A 38 14.19 -9.77 -8.72
N GLY A 39 14.69 -10.91 -8.28
CA GLY A 39 15.56 -11.81 -9.02
C GLY A 39 16.83 -11.09 -9.49
N LYS A 40 17.05 -11.08 -10.81
CA LYS A 40 18.20 -10.42 -11.45
C LYS A 40 18.15 -8.88 -11.42
N ASP A 41 17.00 -8.30 -11.10
CA ASP A 41 16.84 -6.86 -10.96
C ASP A 41 16.99 -6.50 -9.48
N SER A 42 18.13 -5.91 -9.11
CA SER A 42 18.40 -5.48 -7.74
C SER A 42 17.63 -4.23 -7.34
N GLY A 43 17.13 -3.47 -8.32
CA GLY A 43 16.82 -2.06 -8.14
C GLY A 43 18.08 -1.24 -7.82
N ALA A 44 17.88 -0.12 -7.14
CA ALA A 44 18.95 0.71 -6.62
C ALA A 44 19.86 -0.09 -5.66
N ILE A 45 21.16 0.18 -5.74
CA ILE A 45 22.16 -0.36 -4.82
C ILE A 45 22.60 0.80 -3.94
N GLY A 46 22.47 0.62 -2.63
CA GLY A 46 22.91 1.62 -1.65
C GLY A 46 24.41 1.74 -1.58
N ILE A 47 24.91 2.86 -1.06
CA ILE A 47 26.36 3.09 -0.91
C ILE A 47 27.04 2.10 0.05
N ASN A 48 26.27 1.39 0.88
CA ASN A 48 26.72 0.31 1.75
C ASN A 48 26.50 -1.10 1.16
N GLY A 49 26.00 -1.20 -0.08
CA GLY A 49 25.77 -2.44 -0.80
C GLY A 49 24.40 -3.10 -0.58
N ILE A 50 23.51 -2.53 0.24
CA ILE A 50 22.13 -3.04 0.34
C ILE A 50 21.41 -2.90 -1.00
N GLN A 51 20.52 -3.83 -1.32
CA GLN A 51 19.77 -3.83 -2.57
C GLN A 51 18.33 -3.45 -2.28
N GLU A 52 17.79 -2.53 -3.09
CA GLU A 52 16.41 -2.07 -2.98
C GLU A 52 15.43 -3.24 -2.94
N LYS A 53 15.62 -4.25 -3.80
CA LYS A 53 14.73 -5.43 -3.86
C LYS A 53 14.59 -6.17 -2.52
N ASP A 54 15.63 -6.15 -1.68
CA ASP A 54 15.64 -6.86 -0.40
C ASP A 54 14.97 -5.98 0.66
N VAL A 55 15.32 -4.69 0.69
CA VAL A 55 14.69 -3.67 1.56
C VAL A 55 13.17 -3.67 1.39
N VAL A 56 12.67 -3.56 0.16
CA VAL A 56 11.22 -3.48 -0.07
C VAL A 56 10.50 -4.80 0.20
N MET A 57 11.21 -5.93 0.10
CA MET A 57 10.68 -7.25 0.48
C MET A 57 10.54 -7.37 2.01
N ASP A 58 11.54 -6.91 2.76
CA ASP A 58 11.50 -6.91 4.23
C ASP A 58 10.35 -6.04 4.75
N ILE A 59 10.17 -4.85 4.20
CA ILE A 59 9.05 -3.96 4.52
C ILE A 59 7.71 -4.64 4.20
N ALA A 60 7.57 -5.26 3.02
CA ALA A 60 6.34 -5.93 2.63
C ALA A 60 5.99 -7.11 3.55
N ASN A 61 6.98 -7.90 3.95
CA ASN A 61 6.81 -9.01 4.90
C ASN A 61 6.39 -8.51 6.29
N LEU A 62 6.97 -7.40 6.76
CA LEU A 62 6.56 -6.78 8.01
C LEU A 62 5.14 -6.22 7.94
N ILE A 63 4.74 -5.62 6.82
CA ILE A 63 3.34 -5.21 6.60
C ILE A 63 2.40 -6.41 6.75
N LEU A 64 2.70 -7.56 6.14
CA LEU A 64 1.88 -8.77 6.31
C LEU A 64 1.85 -9.27 7.75
N LYS A 65 3.00 -9.26 8.43
CA LYS A 65 3.10 -9.67 9.83
C LYS A 65 2.24 -8.76 10.72
N LEU A 66 2.42 -7.46 10.63
CA LEU A 66 1.66 -6.44 11.37
C LEU A 66 0.17 -6.53 11.05
N ASN A 67 -0.20 -6.85 9.81
CA ASN A 67 -1.60 -7.00 9.41
C ASN A 67 -2.32 -8.13 10.17
N ASN A 68 -1.61 -9.19 10.55
CA ASN A 68 -2.19 -10.29 11.32
C ASN A 68 -2.55 -9.89 12.76
N ASP A 69 -1.86 -8.88 13.29
CA ASP A 69 -2.03 -8.40 14.66
C ASP A 69 -3.10 -7.29 14.77
N LEU A 70 -3.73 -6.90 13.66
CA LEU A 70 -4.79 -5.89 13.63
C LEU A 70 -6.14 -6.45 14.06
N ASP A 71 -6.90 -5.67 14.84
CA ASP A 71 -8.30 -5.96 15.20
C ASP A 71 -9.18 -6.19 13.95
N ARG A 72 -8.90 -5.42 12.89
CA ARG A 72 -9.54 -5.56 11.59
C ARG A 72 -8.46 -5.69 10.51
N GLN A 73 -8.12 -6.94 10.23
CA GLN A 73 -7.19 -7.29 9.17
C GLN A 73 -7.64 -6.73 7.82
N LEU A 74 -6.68 -6.39 6.96
CA LEU A 74 -6.88 -6.01 5.57
C LEU A 74 -6.68 -7.24 4.67
N ASP A 75 -7.32 -7.25 3.49
CA ASP A 75 -7.15 -8.32 2.49
C ASP A 75 -5.94 -7.96 1.61
N ILE A 76 -4.73 -8.28 2.08
CA ILE A 76 -3.46 -7.87 1.47
C ILE A 76 -2.85 -8.99 0.63
N TYR A 77 -2.41 -8.69 -0.59
CA TYR A 77 -1.63 -9.59 -1.44
C TYR A 77 -0.34 -8.91 -1.92
N LEU A 78 0.77 -9.65 -1.94
CA LEU A 78 2.02 -9.19 -2.55
C LEU A 78 2.11 -9.58 -4.03
N THR A 79 2.77 -8.76 -4.85
CA THR A 79 3.09 -9.15 -6.25
C THR A 79 4.16 -10.23 -6.33
N ARG A 80 5.05 -10.31 -5.32
CA ARG A 80 6.00 -11.41 -5.09
C ARG A 80 6.17 -11.67 -3.60
N TYR A 81 6.40 -12.94 -3.24
CA TYR A 81 6.65 -13.40 -1.86
C TYR A 81 8.08 -13.95 -1.65
N SER A 82 8.92 -13.85 -2.69
CA SER A 82 10.31 -14.29 -2.69
C SER A 82 11.13 -13.41 -3.64
N ASP A 83 12.44 -13.66 -3.74
CA ASP A 83 13.33 -12.97 -4.68
C ASP A 83 13.10 -13.43 -6.14
N THR A 84 11.95 -13.06 -6.69
CA THR A 84 11.52 -13.41 -8.05
C THR A 84 11.26 -12.14 -8.86
N LEU A 85 11.78 -12.09 -10.07
CA LEU A 85 11.48 -11.00 -11.00
C LEU A 85 10.06 -11.17 -11.58
N ILE A 86 9.18 -10.23 -11.25
CA ILE A 86 7.83 -10.14 -11.84
C ILE A 86 7.76 -8.99 -12.84
N SER A 87 7.21 -9.24 -14.02
CA SER A 87 7.06 -8.22 -15.06
C SER A 87 6.12 -7.09 -14.61
N LEU A 88 6.36 -5.86 -15.06
CA LEU A 88 5.51 -4.71 -14.72
C LEU A 88 4.04 -4.93 -15.09
N SER A 89 3.77 -5.66 -16.18
CA SER A 89 2.41 -5.97 -16.61
C SER A 89 1.74 -7.03 -15.73
N ASP A 90 2.47 -8.04 -15.26
CA ASP A 90 1.85 -9.07 -14.40
C ASP A 90 1.52 -8.52 -13.01
N ARG A 91 2.33 -7.58 -12.50
CA ARG A 91 2.02 -6.81 -11.29
C ARG A 91 0.66 -6.10 -11.40
N THR A 92 0.39 -5.44 -12.52
CA THR A 92 -0.89 -4.71 -12.73
C THR A 92 -2.06 -5.64 -13.03
N LYS A 93 -1.82 -6.76 -13.72
CA LYS A 93 -2.83 -7.80 -13.95
C LYS A 93 -3.31 -8.41 -12.64
N LEU A 94 -2.44 -8.60 -11.65
CA LEU A 94 -2.84 -9.10 -10.32
C LEU A 94 -3.87 -8.16 -9.69
N ALA A 95 -3.58 -6.86 -9.62
CA ALA A 95 -4.48 -5.86 -9.06
C ALA A 95 -5.83 -5.82 -9.77
N LYS A 96 -5.82 -5.90 -11.10
CA LYS A 96 -7.04 -5.98 -11.90
C LYS A 96 -7.82 -7.27 -11.66
N ALA A 97 -7.16 -8.42 -11.67
CA ALA A 97 -7.79 -9.73 -11.53
C ALA A 97 -8.45 -9.89 -10.15
N LEU A 98 -7.76 -9.42 -9.12
CA LEU A 98 -8.28 -9.43 -7.76
C LEU A 98 -9.24 -8.27 -7.46
N LYS A 99 -9.48 -7.33 -8.40
CA LYS A 99 -10.33 -6.15 -8.16
C LYS A 99 -9.90 -5.39 -6.90
N ALA A 100 -8.60 -5.08 -6.82
CA ALA A 100 -8.04 -4.32 -5.71
C ALA A 100 -8.76 -2.97 -5.54
N ASP A 101 -8.81 -2.48 -4.30
CA ASP A 101 -9.24 -1.12 -3.98
C ASP A 101 -8.05 -0.16 -3.99
N LEU A 102 -6.86 -0.66 -3.61
CA LEU A 102 -5.63 0.10 -3.57
C LEU A 102 -4.43 -0.74 -4.05
N PHE A 103 -3.55 -0.10 -4.81
CA PHE A 103 -2.25 -0.62 -5.23
C PHE A 103 -1.15 0.29 -4.70
N VAL A 104 -0.23 -0.26 -3.91
CA VAL A 104 0.91 0.47 -3.33
C VAL A 104 2.19 -0.21 -3.79
N SER A 105 2.97 0.46 -4.63
CA SER A 105 4.27 -0.03 -5.08
C SER A 105 5.38 0.50 -4.17
N LEU A 106 6.20 -0.39 -3.61
CA LEU A 106 7.27 -0.05 -2.68
C LEU A 106 8.60 -0.03 -3.41
N HIS A 107 9.32 1.09 -3.27
CA HIS A 107 10.60 1.37 -3.89
C HIS A 107 11.50 2.20 -2.95
N CYS A 108 12.78 2.27 -3.30
CA CYS A 108 13.72 3.21 -2.70
C CYS A 108 14.46 3.96 -3.82
N ASN A 109 14.65 5.25 -3.60
CA ASN A 109 15.22 6.15 -4.56
C ASN A 109 16.74 6.01 -4.64
N HIS A 110 17.32 6.63 -5.65
CA HIS A 110 18.76 6.81 -5.80
C HIS A 110 19.05 8.09 -6.58
N SER A 111 20.14 8.78 -6.25
CA SER A 111 20.57 9.99 -6.94
C SER A 111 22.08 10.08 -7.04
N ASP A 112 22.57 10.69 -8.13
CA ASP A 112 23.97 11.10 -8.25
C ASP A 112 24.35 12.19 -7.23
N ASN A 113 23.36 12.93 -6.71
CA ASN A 113 23.56 13.85 -5.60
C ASN A 113 23.47 13.07 -4.26
N PRO A 114 24.58 12.87 -3.53
CA PRO A 114 24.57 12.12 -2.27
C PRO A 114 23.74 12.81 -1.17
N ASP A 115 23.48 14.11 -1.28
CA ASP A 115 22.68 14.86 -0.31
C ASP A 115 21.17 14.78 -0.60
N ALA A 116 20.76 14.17 -1.72
CA ALA A 116 19.34 13.96 -2.01
C ALA A 116 18.75 12.98 -0.99
N ARG A 117 17.71 13.42 -0.28
CA ARG A 117 17.03 12.68 0.78
C ARG A 117 15.55 13.06 0.85
N GLY A 118 14.76 12.23 1.52
CA GLY A 118 13.34 12.41 1.82
C GLY A 118 12.41 11.43 1.09
N ILE A 119 11.13 11.49 1.44
CA ILE A 119 10.08 10.62 0.88
C ILE A 119 9.45 11.25 -0.36
N GLU A 120 9.39 10.49 -1.46
CA GLU A 120 8.61 10.86 -2.64
C GLU A 120 7.45 9.88 -2.82
N VAL A 121 6.29 10.38 -3.22
CA VAL A 121 5.17 9.52 -3.64
C VAL A 121 4.78 9.86 -5.06
N TYR A 122 4.62 8.86 -5.91
CA TYR A 122 4.24 9.02 -7.29
C TYR A 122 2.82 8.54 -7.55
N ALA A 123 2.03 9.40 -8.19
CA ALA A 123 0.76 9.07 -8.81
C ALA A 123 0.89 9.03 -10.34
N SER A 124 -0.03 8.34 -11.01
CA SER A 124 -0.07 8.30 -12.47
C SER A 124 -0.28 9.70 -13.06
N ARG A 125 0.58 10.12 -13.99
CA ARG A 125 0.37 11.32 -14.82
C ARG A 125 -0.90 11.24 -15.67
N LYS A 126 -1.31 10.03 -16.05
CA LYS A 126 -2.53 9.79 -16.83
C LYS A 126 -3.76 9.96 -15.95
N GLN A 127 -4.65 10.86 -16.33
CA GLN A 127 -5.92 11.12 -15.63
C GLN A 127 -6.96 10.06 -15.97
N ARG A 128 -7.50 9.40 -14.93
CA ARG A 128 -8.53 8.34 -14.99
C ARG A 128 -9.41 8.40 -13.73
N LYS A 129 -10.34 7.44 -13.62
CA LYS A 129 -11.35 7.35 -12.54
C LYS A 129 -10.75 7.55 -11.15
N TYR A 130 -9.60 6.92 -10.87
CA TYR A 130 -9.00 6.88 -9.53
C TYR A 130 -7.89 7.91 -9.29
N SER A 131 -7.71 8.90 -10.19
CA SER A 131 -6.61 9.88 -10.08
C SER A 131 -6.68 10.75 -8.83
N LYS A 132 -7.87 11.29 -8.49
CA LYS A 132 -8.04 12.12 -7.29
C LYS A 132 -7.78 11.33 -6.01
N GLU A 133 -8.33 10.12 -5.95
CA GLU A 133 -8.15 9.21 -4.82
C GLU A 133 -6.68 8.79 -4.64
N SER A 134 -5.97 8.52 -5.75
CA SER A 134 -4.54 8.19 -5.72
C SER A 134 -3.67 9.33 -5.17
N VAL A 135 -3.98 10.58 -5.54
CA VAL A 135 -3.26 11.75 -5.00
C VAL A 135 -3.57 11.93 -3.52
N PHE A 136 -4.84 11.78 -3.13
CA PHE A 136 -5.25 11.93 -1.74
C PHE A 136 -4.64 10.86 -0.83
N ILE A 137 -4.73 9.58 -1.20
CA ILE A 137 -4.12 8.50 -0.42
C ILE A 137 -2.59 8.62 -0.42
N GLY A 138 -1.98 9.02 -1.54
CA GLY A 138 -0.54 9.26 -1.61
C GLY A 138 -0.07 10.35 -0.65
N TYR A 139 -0.84 11.44 -0.53
CA TYR A 139 -0.57 12.49 0.45
C TYR A 139 -0.71 12.00 1.89
N GLN A 140 -1.74 11.19 2.19
CA GLN A 140 -1.93 10.63 3.53
C GLN A 140 -0.80 9.69 3.93
N ILE A 141 -0.39 8.80 3.02
CA ILE A 141 0.72 7.86 3.22
C ILE A 141 2.01 8.66 3.45
N GLU A 142 2.35 9.58 2.54
CA GLU A 142 3.57 10.37 2.62
C GLU A 142 3.68 11.15 3.94
N LYS A 143 2.60 11.84 4.32
CA LYS A 143 2.54 12.61 5.55
C LYS A 143 2.68 11.73 6.80
N THR A 144 2.09 10.55 6.78
CA THR A 144 2.19 9.60 7.89
C THR A 144 3.63 9.11 8.01
N ILE A 145 4.24 8.63 6.92
CA ILE A 145 5.62 8.17 6.91
C ILE A 145 6.55 9.27 7.43
N CYS A 146 6.52 10.47 6.84
CA CYS A 146 7.38 11.58 7.25
C CYS A 146 7.24 11.91 8.74
N ARG A 147 6.01 11.84 9.29
CA ARG A 147 5.77 12.08 10.72
C ARG A 147 6.35 10.99 11.60
N GLU A 148 6.18 9.72 11.23
CA GLU A 148 6.60 8.59 12.07
C GLU A 148 8.12 8.38 12.05
N ILE A 149 8.78 8.56 10.89
CA ILE A 149 10.22 8.27 10.75
C ILE A 149 11.10 9.52 10.74
N GLY A 150 10.50 10.72 10.70
CA GLY A 150 11.23 12.00 10.72
C GLY A 150 11.89 12.40 9.39
N TYR A 151 11.58 11.72 8.29
CA TYR A 151 12.11 12.05 6.96
C TYR A 151 11.48 13.33 6.39
N GLU A 152 12.23 14.01 5.54
CA GLU A 152 11.76 15.19 4.83
C GLU A 152 10.69 14.82 3.78
N SER A 153 9.63 15.62 3.71
CA SER A 153 8.61 15.53 2.67
C SER A 153 9.13 16.08 1.35
N ARG A 154 8.99 15.30 0.28
CA ARG A 154 9.23 15.75 -1.10
C ARG A 154 7.95 15.71 -1.95
N GLY A 155 6.83 15.35 -1.32
CA GLY A 155 5.48 15.49 -1.82
C GLY A 155 5.04 14.42 -2.81
N VAL A 156 3.78 14.57 -3.24
CA VAL A 156 3.17 13.73 -4.27
C VAL A 156 3.49 14.30 -5.66
N LYS A 157 4.13 13.49 -6.50
CA LYS A 157 4.58 13.78 -7.85
C LYS A 157 3.81 12.97 -8.87
N PHE A 158 3.94 13.35 -10.15
CA PHE A 158 3.32 12.63 -11.25
C PHE A 158 4.39 12.02 -12.17
N ALA A 159 4.29 10.72 -12.42
CA ALA A 159 5.18 10.01 -13.33
C ALA A 159 4.39 9.13 -14.32
N ASN A 160 5.09 8.67 -15.36
CA ASN A 160 4.56 7.74 -16.36
C ASN A 160 5.03 6.30 -16.09
N PHE A 161 5.14 5.91 -14.82
CA PHE A 161 5.48 4.53 -14.44
C PHE A 161 4.40 3.57 -14.91
N GLN A 162 4.81 2.45 -15.49
CA GLN A 162 3.88 1.50 -16.12
C GLN A 162 2.89 0.94 -15.11
N VAL A 163 3.36 0.57 -13.91
CA VAL A 163 2.52 0.01 -12.85
C VAL A 163 1.40 0.97 -12.43
N LEU A 164 1.68 2.28 -12.40
CA LEU A 164 0.67 3.30 -12.11
C LEU A 164 -0.26 3.53 -13.31
N ARG A 165 0.30 3.67 -14.51
CA ARG A 165 -0.47 3.97 -15.73
C ARG A 165 -1.50 2.88 -16.07
N GLU A 166 -1.17 1.62 -15.83
CA GLU A 166 -2.04 0.48 -16.13
C GLU A 166 -3.05 0.20 -15.01
N THR A 167 -2.72 0.53 -13.76
CA THR A 167 -3.58 0.26 -12.60
C THR A 167 -4.63 1.36 -12.37
N ILE A 168 -4.35 2.62 -12.71
CA ILE A 168 -5.20 3.79 -12.42
C ILE A 168 -6.62 3.74 -13.06
N GLY A 169 -6.86 2.82 -13.99
CA GLY A 169 -8.19 2.55 -14.55
C GLY A 169 -9.06 1.61 -13.69
N HIS A 170 -8.45 0.93 -12.72
CA HIS A 170 -9.04 -0.18 -11.97
C HIS A 170 -9.15 0.11 -10.47
N CYS A 171 -8.15 0.78 -9.89
CA CYS A 171 -8.14 1.15 -8.48
C CYS A 171 -7.26 2.37 -8.21
N ALA A 172 -7.27 2.88 -6.97
CA ALA A 172 -6.27 3.87 -6.56
C ALA A 172 -4.87 3.25 -6.59
N SER A 173 -3.87 3.99 -7.05
CA SER A 173 -2.52 3.46 -7.22
C SER A 173 -1.45 4.50 -6.92
N VAL A 174 -0.50 4.16 -6.07
CA VAL A 174 0.66 4.98 -5.72
C VAL A 174 1.95 4.17 -5.76
N LEU A 175 3.07 4.83 -6.00
CA LEU A 175 4.41 4.29 -5.83
C LEU A 175 5.14 5.12 -4.78
N LEU A 176 5.73 4.47 -3.79
CA LEU A 176 6.43 5.10 -2.68
C LEU A 176 7.93 4.95 -2.89
N GLU A 177 8.66 6.06 -2.86
CA GLU A 177 10.11 6.09 -2.74
C GLU A 177 10.46 6.37 -1.28
N LEU A 178 10.87 5.32 -0.56
CA LEU A 178 10.96 5.30 0.90
C LEU A 178 12.27 5.92 1.46
N GLY A 179 12.92 6.78 0.69
CA GLY A 179 14.25 7.34 0.95
C GLY A 179 15.22 7.05 -0.18
N PHE A 180 16.42 7.62 -0.12
CA PHE A 180 17.48 7.55 -1.10
C PHE A 180 18.61 6.65 -0.60
N LEU A 181 18.82 5.50 -1.25
CA LEU A 181 19.91 4.59 -0.88
C LEU A 181 21.30 5.16 -1.19
N SER A 182 21.36 6.24 -1.99
CA SER A 182 22.57 7.03 -2.24
C SER A 182 22.95 7.95 -1.07
N ASN A 183 22.03 8.23 -0.15
CA ASN A 183 22.26 9.12 0.99
C ASN A 183 22.74 8.33 2.21
N LYS A 184 23.78 8.82 2.89
CA LYS A 184 24.41 8.10 4.02
C LYS A 184 23.49 7.93 5.22
N ASP A 185 22.75 8.96 5.59
CA ASP A 185 21.88 8.92 6.77
C ASP A 185 20.68 8.00 6.50
N GLU A 186 20.09 8.09 5.30
CA GLU A 186 18.93 7.29 4.96
C GLU A 186 19.27 5.81 4.70
N VAL A 187 20.41 5.51 4.09
CA VAL A 187 20.83 4.11 3.89
C VAL A 187 21.16 3.44 5.22
N ASP A 188 21.77 4.16 6.17
CA ASP A 188 22.04 3.64 7.51
C ASP A 188 20.72 3.38 8.25
N TYR A 189 19.78 4.32 8.17
CA TYR A 189 18.46 4.17 8.78
C TYR A 189 17.71 2.97 8.22
N ILE A 190 17.66 2.83 6.89
CA ILE A 190 16.97 1.74 6.17
C ILE A 190 17.68 0.39 6.37
N SER A 191 18.95 0.37 6.76
CA SER A 191 19.66 -0.89 7.05
C SER A 191 19.36 -1.46 8.44
N ASP A 192 18.71 -0.69 9.31
CA ASP A 192 18.36 -1.11 10.66
C ASP A 192 16.97 -1.74 10.70
N SER A 193 16.86 -2.92 11.33
CA SER A 193 15.61 -3.69 11.35
C SER A 193 14.48 -3.01 12.13
N ILE A 194 14.79 -2.24 13.17
CA ILE A 194 13.79 -1.50 13.95
C ILE A 194 13.21 -0.38 13.09
N ASN A 195 14.06 0.31 12.35
CA ASN A 195 13.65 1.39 11.45
C ASN A 195 12.81 0.88 10.27
N ILE A 196 13.16 -0.27 9.69
CA ILE A 196 12.35 -0.95 8.68
C ILE A 196 10.96 -1.32 9.22
N GLU A 197 10.86 -1.76 10.48
CA GLU A 197 9.59 -1.99 11.16
C GLU A 197 8.78 -0.69 11.34
N LEU A 198 9.42 0.42 11.71
CA LEU A 198 8.74 1.74 11.80
C LEU A 198 8.17 2.19 10.44
N ILE A 199 8.91 1.97 9.34
CA ILE A 199 8.42 2.25 7.99
C ILE A 199 7.19 1.40 7.68
N ALA A 200 7.24 0.10 7.97
CA ALA A 200 6.11 -0.82 7.76
C ALA A 200 4.88 -0.42 8.60
N ILE A 201 5.07 -0.02 9.86
CA ILE A 201 4.02 0.51 10.74
C ILE A 201 3.38 1.77 10.15
N ALA A 202 4.18 2.72 9.68
CA ALA A 202 3.66 3.95 9.09
C ALA A 202 2.81 3.67 7.83
N ILE A 203 3.27 2.74 6.98
CA ILE A 203 2.53 2.33 5.78
C ILE A 203 1.22 1.65 6.18
N ILE A 204 1.22 0.66 7.06
CA ILE A 204 -0.01 -0.07 7.41
C ILE A 204 -1.05 0.84 8.09
N LEU A 205 -0.63 1.73 9.00
CA LEU A 205 -1.52 2.71 9.64
C LEU A 205 -2.16 3.66 8.63
N SER A 206 -1.42 4.05 7.58
CA SER A 206 -1.94 4.98 6.58
C SER A 206 -2.93 4.35 5.58
N ILE A 207 -2.84 3.04 5.32
CA ILE A 207 -3.75 2.35 4.39
C ILE A 207 -4.99 1.74 5.06
N GLN A 208 -4.97 1.56 6.39
CA GLN A 208 -6.12 1.17 7.21
C GLN A 208 -7.20 2.25 7.29
N ASN A 209 -6.78 3.51 7.34
CA ASN A 209 -7.67 4.68 7.40
C ASN A 209 -8.31 4.99 6.03
#